data_AF-A0A7I2V606-F1
#
_entry.id   AF-A0A7I2V606-F1
#
_cell.length_a   1.000
_cell.length_b   1.000
_cell.length_c   1.000
_cell.angle_alpha   90.00
_cell.angle_beta   90.00
_cell.angle_gamma   90.00
#
_symmetry.space_group_name_H-M   'P 1'
#
loop_
_entity.id
_entity.type
_entity.pdbx_description
1 polymer ?
#
loop_
_entity_poly.entity_id
_entity_poly.type
_entity_poly.pdbx_seq_one_letter_code
_entity_poly.pdbx_strand_id
1 'polypeptide(L)' 'LYMYQLFRSLAYIHSFGICHRDIKPQNLLLDPDTAVLKLCDFGR' A
#
# COMPACT_ATOMS: atom_id res chain seq x y z
N LEU A 1 8.65 -5.02 -8.94
CA LEU A 1 7.35 -4.39 -9.29
C LEU A 1 6.50 -4.05 -8.06
N TYR A 2 6.17 -5.01 -7.20
CA TYR A 2 5.31 -4.77 -6.02
C TYR A 2 5.90 -3.82 -4.96
N MET A 3 7.19 -3.96 -4.63
CA MET A 3 7.84 -3.05 -3.67
C MET A 3 7.80 -1.59 -4.14
N TYR A 4 7.94 -1.35 -5.46
CA TYR A 4 7.81 0.00 -6.01
C TYR A 4 6.40 0.56 -5.84
N GLN A 5 5.35 -0.24 -6.13
CA GLN A 5 3.96 0.18 -5.94
C GLN A 5 3.63 0.44 -4.47
N LEU A 6 4.13 -0.41 -3.55
CA LEU A 6 4.02 -0.21 -2.11
C LEU A 6 4.67 1.12 -1.70
N PHE A 7 5.94 1.36 -2.05
CA PHE A 7 6.61 2.61 -1.70
C PHE A 7 5.97 3.84 -2.35
N ARG A 8 5.41 3.71 -3.56
CA ARG A 8 4.63 4.78 -4.21
C ARG A 8 3.37 5.11 -3.40
N SER A 9 2.63 4.10 -2.94
CA SER A 9 1.44 4.33 -2.10
C SER A 9 1.80 4.96 -0.75
N LEU A 10 2.90 4.51 -0.13
CA LEU A 10 3.42 5.09 1.11
C LEU A 10 3.85 6.54 0.93
N ALA A 11 4.62 6.84 -0.12
CA ALA A 11 5.04 8.21 -0.42
C ALA A 11 3.83 9.14 -0.62
N TYR A 12 2.79 8.66 -1.29
CA TYR A 12 1.54 9.42 -1.46
C TYR A 12 0.89 9.74 -0.12
N ILE A 13 0.60 8.75 0.73
CA ILE A 13 -0.08 9.00 2.01
C ILE A 13 0.80 9.82 2.99
N HIS A 14 2.12 9.62 2.96
CA HIS A 14 3.06 10.38 3.76
C HIS A 14 3.09 11.87 3.37
N SER A 15 2.84 12.21 2.10
CA SER A 15 2.71 13.61 1.67
C SER A 15 1.51 14.34 2.29
N PHE A 16 0.52 13.59 2.79
CA PHE A 16 -0.61 14.12 3.56
C PHE A 16 -0.41 14.02 5.08
N GLY A 17 0.78 13.62 5.53
CA GLY A 17 1.07 13.38 6.95
C GLY A 17 0.37 12.14 7.52
N ILE A 18 -0.18 11.27 6.69
CA ILE A 18 -0.88 10.04 7.10
C ILE A 18 0.13 8.91 7.22
N CYS A 19 0.20 8.27 8.39
CA CYS A 19 0.96 7.05 8.61
C CYS A 19 0.02 5.84 8.62
N HIS A 20 0.26 4.84 7.76
CA HIS A 20 -0.58 3.64 7.70
C HIS A 20 -0.50 2.76 8.97
N ARG A 21 0.68 2.71 9.62
CA ARG A 21 0.98 1.97 10.87
C ARG A 21 0.78 0.45 10.89
N ASP A 22 -0.04 -0.13 10.03
CA ASP A 22 -0.29 -1.59 9.97
C ASP A 22 0.12 -2.18 8.61
N ILE A 23 1.39 -2.03 8.24
CA ILE A 23 1.94 -2.60 7.00
C ILE A 23 2.28 -4.07 7.22
N LYS A 24 1.52 -4.94 6.57
CA LYS A 24 1.66 -6.41 6.59
C LYS A 24 1.06 -7.00 5.31
N PRO A 25 1.44 -8.22 4.90
CA PRO A 25 0.96 -8.82 3.64
C PRO A 25 -0.57 -8.87 3.50
N GLN A 26 -1.31 -9.01 4.60
CA GLN A 26 -2.77 -9.05 4.60
C GLN A 26 -3.41 -7.73 4.14
N ASN A 27 -2.69 -6.61 4.25
CA ASN A 27 -3.16 -5.27 3.86
C ASN A 27 -2.67 -4.85 2.46
N LEU A 28 -2.06 -5.79 1.71
CA LEU A 28 -1.56 -5.57 0.35
C LEU A 28 -2.40 -6.40 -0.62
N LEU A 29 -3.44 -5.79 -1.20
CA LEU A 29 -4.28 -6.45 -2.19
C LEU A 29 -3.51 -6.54 -3.51
N LEU A 30 -3.44 -7.74 -4.07
CA LEU A 30 -2.75 -8.03 -5.32
C LEU A 30 -3.74 -8.54 -6.37
N ASP A 31 -3.70 -7.93 -7.55
CA ASP A 31 -4.28 -8.49 -8.75
C ASP A 31 -3.18 -9.27 -9.50
N PRO A 32 -3.25 -10.61 -9.57
CA PRO A 32 -2.21 -11.43 -10.21
C PRO A 32 -2.19 -11.30 -11.74
N ASP A 33 -3.31 -10.97 -12.37
CA ASP A 33 -3.42 -10.86 -13.82
C ASP A 33 -2.85 -9.53 -14.32
N THR A 34 -3.05 -8.44 -13.55
CA THR A 34 -2.54 -7.11 -13.89
C THR A 34 -1.28 -6.71 -13.14
N ALA A 35 -0.83 -7.52 -12.17
CA ALA A 35 0.24 -7.23 -11.24
C ALA A 35 0.08 -5.89 -10.49
N VAL A 36 -1.16 -5.47 -10.22
CA VAL A 36 -1.46 -4.22 -9.49
C VAL A 36 -1.51 -4.49 -7.99
N LEU A 37 -0.86 -3.62 -7.21
CA LEU A 37 -0.90 -3.62 -5.75
C LEU A 37 -1.72 -2.45 -5.24
N LYS A 38 -2.66 -2.71 -4.32
CA LYS A 38 -3.42 -1.68 -3.58
C LYS A 38 -3.20 -1.84 -2.08
N LEU A 39 -2.86 -0.73 -1.43
CA LEU A 39 -2.78 -0.64 0.03
C LEU A 39 -4.20 -0.45 0.59
N CYS A 40 -4.59 -1.27 1.57
CA CYS A 40 -5.92 -1.22 2.20
C CYS A 40 -5.83 -1.23 3.73
N ASP A 41 -6.98 -1.04 4.40
CA ASP A 41 -7.12 -1.03 5.87
C ASP A 41 -6.43 0.15 6.57
N PHE A 42 -7.00 1.35 6.37
CA PHE A 42 -6.61 2.61 7.02
C PHE A 42 -7.31 2.83 8.38
N GLY A 43 -8.02 1.82 8.89
CA GLY A 43 -8.88 1.94 10.07
C GLY A 43 -8.18 1.75 11.42
N ARG A 44 -6.86 1.51 11.41
CA ARG A 44 -6.03 1.37 12.62
C ARG A 44 -5.21 2.60 12.95
#